data_AF-A0A3N5RX60-F1
#
_entry.id   AF-A0A3N5RX60-F1
#
_cell.length_a   1.000
_cell.length_b   1.000
_cell.length_c   1.000
_cell.angle_alpha   90.00
_cell.angle_beta   90.00
_cell.angle_gamma   90.00
#
_symmetry.space_group_name_H-M   'P 1'
#
loop_
_entity.id
_entity.type
_entity.pdbx_description
1 polymer ?
#
loop_
_entity_poly.entity_id
_entity_poly.type
_entity_poly.pdbx_seq_one_letter_code
_entity_poly.pdbx_strand_id
1 'polypeptide(L)'
;METISSFLAILTGLLVRLAIPISGTVILIYFLRKLDAHWQAQAKLPLPVAQKAECWKVKGCSSAKKKSCVAASSPLPCWQVFRQPNGYLQEECISCQVFVDAPLPALKVEPRRM
;
A
#
# COMPACT_ATOMS: atom_id res chain seq x y z
N MET A 1 -21.50 0.97 -60.03
CA MET A 1 -21.34 2.08 -59.07
C MET A 1 -22.13 1.84 -57.78
N GLU A 2 -23.38 1.39 -57.86
CA GLU A 2 -24.23 1.11 -56.69
C GLU A 2 -23.65 0.03 -55.74
N THR A 3 -23.08 -1.04 -56.28
CA THR A 3 -22.44 -2.11 -55.49
C THR A 3 -21.25 -1.63 -54.66
N ILE A 4 -20.43 -0.74 -55.22
CA ILE A 4 -19.26 -0.16 -54.54
C ILE A 4 -19.73 0.73 -53.39
N SER A 5 -20.76 1.55 -53.62
CA SER A 5 -21.33 2.41 -52.58
C SER A 5 -21.92 1.60 -51.41
N SER A 6 -22.64 0.52 -51.71
CA SER A 6 -23.20 -0.37 -50.69
C SER A 6 -22.13 -1.07 -49.87
N PHE A 7 -21.07 -1.58 -50.52
CA PHE A 7 -19.93 -2.16 -49.82
C PHE A 7 -19.23 -1.13 -48.91
N LEU A 8 -19.06 0.10 -49.40
CA LEU A 8 -18.45 1.18 -48.62
C LEU A 8 -19.28 1.50 -47.37
N ALA A 9 -20.61 1.60 -47.51
CA ALA A 9 -21.50 1.88 -46.40
C ALA A 9 -21.46 0.80 -45.30
N ILE A 10 -21.42 -0.48 -45.68
CA ILE A 10 -21.29 -1.60 -44.74
C ILE A 10 -19.93 -1.55 -44.03
N LEU A 11 -18.86 -1.33 -44.77
CA LEU A 11 -17.51 -1.24 -44.21
C LEU A 11 -17.38 -0.06 -43.23
N THR A 12 -17.90 1.11 -43.60
CA THR A 12 -17.91 2.29 -42.71
C THR A 12 -18.73 2.01 -41.46
N GLY A 13 -19.92 1.40 -41.58
CA GLY A 13 -20.74 1.05 -40.43
C GLY A 13 -20.03 0.08 -39.47
N LEU A 14 -19.31 -0.91 -40.00
CA LEU A 14 -18.51 -1.84 -39.20
C LEU A 14 -17.35 -1.14 -38.49
N LEU A 15 -16.60 -0.31 -39.22
CA LEU A 15 -15.47 0.44 -38.67
C LEU A 15 -15.91 1.39 -37.55
N VAL A 16 -17.02 2.10 -37.73
CA VAL A 16 -17.57 3.01 -36.71
C VAL A 16 -17.95 2.24 -35.45
N ARG A 17 -18.65 1.10 -35.60
CA ARG A 17 -19.04 0.26 -34.47
C ARG A 17 -17.87 -0.35 -33.72
N LEU A 18 -16.74 -0.60 -34.37
CA LEU A 18 -15.54 -1.14 -33.74
C LEU A 18 -14.65 -0.03 -33.15
N ALA A 19 -14.49 1.08 -33.87
CA ALA A 19 -13.62 2.18 -33.48
C ALA A 19 -14.15 2.90 -32.24
N ILE A 20 -15.45 3.18 -32.15
CA ILE A 20 -16.05 3.87 -31.00
C ILE A 20 -15.75 3.16 -29.66
N PRO A 21 -16.03 1.86 -29.48
CA PRO A 21 -15.76 1.18 -28.20
C PRO A 21 -14.26 1.06 -27.92
N ILE A 22 -13.42 0.80 -28.93
CA ILE A 22 -11.96 0.72 -28.75
C ILE A 22 -11.41 2.09 -28.33
N SER A 23 -11.77 3.16 -29.02
CA SER A 23 -11.35 4.52 -28.65
C SER A 23 -11.83 4.88 -27.25
N GLY A 24 -13.07 4.55 -26.89
CA GLY A 24 -13.59 4.78 -25.54
C GLY A 24 -12.78 4.08 -24.46
N THR A 25 -12.46 2.79 -24.64
CA THR A 25 -11.64 2.04 -23.67
C THR A 25 -10.21 2.57 -23.58
N VAL A 26 -9.58 2.92 -24.70
CA VAL A 26 -8.23 3.51 -24.71
C VAL A 26 -8.20 4.82 -23.95
N ILE A 27 -9.19 5.70 -24.18
CA ILE A 27 -9.32 6.97 -23.49
C ILE A 27 -9.50 6.75 -21.98
N LEU A 28 -10.39 5.84 -21.58
CA LEU A 28 -10.63 5.52 -20.17
C LEU A 28 -9.36 5.01 -19.48
N ILE A 29 -8.65 4.06 -20.10
CA ILE A 29 -7.39 3.52 -19.59
C ILE A 29 -6.35 4.63 -19.41
N TYR A 30 -6.24 5.54 -20.38
CA TYR A 30 -5.32 6.67 -20.30
C TYR A 30 -5.61 7.57 -19.07
N PHE A 31 -6.87 7.93 -18.85
CA PHE A 31 -7.26 8.73 -17.69
C PHE A 31 -7.00 8.03 -16.36
N LEU A 32 -7.33 6.74 -16.26
CA LEU A 32 -7.10 5.96 -15.04
C LEU A 32 -5.61 5.85 -14.73
N ARG A 33 -4.75 5.59 -15.73
CA ARG A 33 -3.29 5.53 -15.52
C ARG A 33 -2.73 6.88 -15.09
N LYS A 34 -3.25 7.98 -15.62
CA LYS A 34 -2.83 9.34 -15.22
C LYS A 34 -3.19 9.64 -13.77
N LEU A 35 -4.40 9.26 -13.34
CA LEU A 35 -4.83 9.42 -11.95
C LEU A 35 -4.02 8.55 -10.99
N ASP A 36 -3.79 7.29 -11.35
CA ASP A 36 -2.97 6.39 -10.54
C ASP A 36 -1.54 6.92 -10.38
N ALA A 37 -0.92 7.38 -11.46
CA ALA A 37 0.41 8.00 -11.40
C ALA A 37 0.44 9.23 -10.48
N HIS A 38 -0.63 10.02 -10.47
CA HIS A 38 -0.76 11.17 -9.58
C HIS A 38 -0.85 10.74 -8.11
N TRP A 39 -1.63 9.71 -7.78
CA TRP A 39 -1.74 9.19 -6.42
C TRP A 39 -0.47 8.49 -5.95
N GLN A 40 0.19 7.73 -6.82
CA GLN A 40 1.49 7.11 -6.52
C GLN A 40 2.56 8.16 -6.20
N ALA A 41 2.53 9.31 -6.89
CA ALA A 41 3.42 10.42 -6.57
C ALA A 41 3.15 11.00 -5.16
N GLN A 42 1.90 11.06 -4.73
CA GLN A 42 1.53 11.48 -3.37
C GLN A 42 1.83 10.42 -2.30
N ALA A 43 1.76 9.14 -2.66
CA ALA A 43 1.95 8.01 -1.75
C ALA A 43 3.43 7.70 -1.45
N LYS A 44 4.38 8.34 -2.14
CA LYS A 44 5.82 8.35 -1.76
C LYS A 44 6.07 9.16 -0.49
N LEU A 45 5.27 8.94 0.54
CA LEU A 45 5.61 9.38 1.89
C LEU A 45 6.82 8.57 2.34
N PRO A 46 7.84 9.21 2.94
CA PRO A 46 8.93 8.48 3.55
C PRO A 46 8.32 7.53 4.59
N LEU A 47 8.66 6.25 4.52
CA LEU A 47 8.30 5.29 5.55
C LEU A 47 8.79 5.87 6.88
N PRO A 48 7.92 6.06 7.88
CA PRO A 48 8.38 6.48 9.19
C PRO A 48 9.38 5.44 9.65
N VAL A 49 10.64 5.84 9.80
CA VAL A 49 11.67 4.98 10.37
C VAL A 49 11.19 4.70 11.78
N ALA A 50 10.67 3.49 12.01
CA ALA A 50 10.25 3.06 13.33
C ALA A 50 11.48 3.17 14.23
N GLN A 51 11.52 4.19 15.08
CA GLN A 51 12.60 4.34 16.04
C GLN A 51 12.59 3.09 16.90
N LYS A 52 13.71 2.34 16.88
CA LYS A 52 13.84 1.11 17.64
C LYS A 52 13.84 1.45 19.13
N ALA A 53 12.67 1.42 19.74
CA ALA A 53 12.54 1.52 21.18
C ALA A 53 13.26 0.32 21.83
N GLU A 54 14.16 0.63 22.76
CA GLU A 54 14.95 -0.36 23.48
C GLU A 54 14.09 -1.09 24.51
N CYS A 55 13.34 -2.09 24.08
CA CYS A 55 12.44 -2.86 24.95
C CYS A 55 13.12 -3.42 26.21
N TRP A 56 14.40 -3.77 26.14
CA TRP A 56 15.15 -4.26 27.31
C TRP A 56 15.32 -3.19 28.40
N LYS A 57 15.32 -1.89 28.06
CA LYS A 57 15.34 -0.81 29.05
C LYS A 57 14.00 -0.71 29.78
N VAL A 58 12.90 -0.81 29.04
CA VAL A 58 11.52 -0.72 29.60
C VAL A 58 11.16 -1.95 30.42
N LYS A 59 11.49 -3.15 29.94
CA LYS A 59 11.23 -4.42 30.66
C LYS A 59 12.28 -4.76 31.73
N GLY A 60 13.32 -3.93 31.91
CA GLY A 60 14.38 -4.17 32.90
C GLY A 60 15.15 -5.49 32.68
N CYS A 61 15.40 -5.87 31.42
CA CYS A 61 16.06 -7.13 31.11
C CYS A 61 17.54 -7.12 31.53
N SER A 62 18.02 -8.20 32.13
CA SER A 62 19.43 -8.38 32.45
C SER A 62 20.32 -8.42 31.19
N SER A 63 21.61 -8.10 31.35
CA SER A 63 22.58 -8.10 30.24
C SER A 63 22.71 -9.48 29.57
N ALA A 64 22.59 -10.57 30.33
CA ALA A 64 22.56 -11.93 29.81
C ALA A 64 21.33 -12.17 28.92
N LYS A 65 20.14 -11.76 29.37
CA LYS A 65 18.88 -11.91 28.62
C LYS A 65 18.84 -11.01 27.37
N LYS A 66 19.50 -9.85 27.41
CA LYS A 66 19.67 -8.99 26.23
C LYS A 66 20.51 -9.66 25.15
N LYS A 67 21.63 -10.32 25.51
CA LYS A 67 22.52 -11.00 24.55
C LYS A 67 21.84 -12.17 23.83
N SER A 68 20.94 -12.88 24.50
CA SER A 68 20.21 -14.02 23.92
C SER A 68 18.89 -13.64 23.22
N CYS A 69 18.48 -12.37 23.26
CA CYS A 69 17.19 -11.94 22.72
C CYS A 69 17.28 -11.59 21.23
N VAL A 70 16.48 -12.27 20.39
CA VAL A 70 16.38 -12.02 18.94
C VAL A 70 15.94 -10.59 18.64
N ALA A 71 15.06 -10.01 19.46
CA ALA A 71 14.63 -8.62 19.30
C ALA A 71 15.74 -7.60 19.62
N ALA A 72 16.73 -7.96 20.44
CA ALA A 72 17.83 -7.06 20.75
C ALA A 72 18.77 -6.88 19.56
N SER A 73 19.02 -7.94 18.78
CA SER A 73 19.87 -7.93 17.59
C SER A 73 19.15 -7.49 16.30
N SER A 74 17.82 -7.60 16.23
CA SER A 74 17.04 -7.19 15.06
C SER A 74 16.98 -5.67 14.87
N PRO A 75 16.92 -5.14 13.63
CA PRO A 75 16.63 -3.73 13.37
C PRO A 75 15.17 -3.36 13.71
N LEU A 76 14.28 -4.34 13.85
CA LEU A 76 12.87 -4.14 14.11
C LEU A 76 12.58 -4.03 15.63
N PRO A 77 11.50 -3.32 16.04
CA PRO A 77 11.06 -3.31 17.42
C PRO A 77 10.60 -4.70 17.88
N CYS A 78 10.68 -4.97 19.19
CA CYS A 78 10.45 -6.31 19.74
C CYS A 78 9.08 -6.91 19.39
N TRP A 79 8.03 -6.08 19.39
CA TRP A 79 6.67 -6.52 19.10
C TRP A 79 6.50 -6.97 17.65
N GLN A 80 7.33 -6.46 16.73
CA GLN A 80 7.33 -6.87 15.33
C GLN A 80 8.15 -8.14 15.12
N VAL A 81 9.25 -8.31 15.88
CA VAL A 81 10.09 -9.52 15.86
C VAL A 81 9.35 -10.73 16.41
N PHE A 82 8.57 -10.54 17.48
CA PHE A 82 7.79 -11.60 18.12
C PHE A 82 6.35 -11.70 17.56
N ARG A 83 6.06 -11.05 16.44
CA ARG A 83 4.76 -11.12 15.79
C ARG A 83 4.54 -12.53 15.25
N GLN A 84 3.34 -13.06 15.46
CA GLN A 84 2.98 -14.38 14.98
C GLN A 84 2.84 -14.38 13.44
N PRO A 85 3.04 -15.52 12.77
CA PRO A 85 2.91 -15.63 11.31
C PRO A 85 1.53 -15.26 10.76
N ASN A 86 0.49 -15.44 11.58
CA ASN A 86 -0.90 -15.05 11.29
C ASN A 86 -1.14 -13.52 11.42
N GLY A 87 -0.12 -12.73 11.74
CA GLY A 87 -0.21 -11.28 11.91
C GLY A 87 -0.63 -10.81 13.32
N TYR A 88 -0.90 -11.74 14.24
CA TYR A 88 -1.29 -11.39 15.61
C TYR A 88 -0.09 -11.01 16.47
N LEU A 89 -0.34 -10.10 17.42
CA LEU A 89 0.62 -9.75 18.46
C LEU A 89 0.48 -10.73 19.63
N GLN A 90 1.58 -10.99 20.34
CA GLN A 90 1.52 -11.73 21.60
C GLN A 90 0.76 -10.91 22.65
N GLU A 91 0.01 -11.55 23.55
CA GLU A 91 -0.78 -10.85 24.58
C GLU A 91 0.09 -9.93 25.44
N GLU A 92 1.29 -10.37 25.80
CA GLU A 92 2.26 -9.58 26.56
C GLU A 92 2.71 -8.29 25.85
N CYS A 93 2.56 -8.24 24.53
CA CYS A 93 2.93 -7.08 23.73
C CYS A 93 1.78 -6.08 23.59
N ILE A 94 0.52 -6.51 23.74
CA ILE A 94 -0.67 -5.65 23.59
C ILE A 94 -0.68 -4.54 24.64
N SER A 95 -0.32 -4.86 25.88
CA SER A 95 -0.23 -3.91 27.00
C SER A 95 1.18 -3.37 27.25
N CYS A 96 2.15 -3.73 26.40
CA CYS A 96 3.54 -3.30 26.58
C CYS A 96 3.69 -1.84 26.18
N GLN A 97 4.29 -1.03 27.07
CA GLN A 97 4.50 0.40 26.84
C GLN A 97 5.32 0.69 25.56
N VAL A 98 6.24 -0.20 25.19
CA VAL A 98 7.02 -0.11 23.92
C VAL A 98 6.12 -0.17 22.68
N PHE A 99 5.02 -0.94 22.74
CA PHE A 99 4.05 -1.04 21.66
C PHE A 99 3.03 0.09 21.71
N VAL A 100 2.55 0.44 22.91
CA VAL A 100 1.58 1.52 23.13
C VAL A 100 2.16 2.89 22.70
N ASP A 101 3.43 3.14 23.01
CA ASP A 101 4.14 4.37 22.65
C ASP A 101 4.76 4.30 21.24
N ALA A 102 4.55 3.20 20.51
CA ALA A 102 5.05 3.09 19.15
C ALA A 102 4.40 4.18 18.28
N PRO A 103 5.17 4.84 17.41
CA PRO A 103 4.61 5.87 16.54
C PRO A 103 3.53 5.23 15.68
N LEU A 104 2.30 5.73 15.81
CA LEU A 104 1.23 5.34 14.91
C LEU A 104 1.68 5.66 13.49
N PRO A 105 1.49 4.74 12.52
CA PRO A 105 1.70 5.08 11.13
C PRO A 105 0.88 6.33 10.86
N ALA A 106 1.52 7.37 10.33
CA ALA A 106 0.86 8.63 10.03
C ALA A 106 -0.17 8.37 8.92
N LEU A 107 -1.39 8.00 9.32
CA LEU A 107 -2.52 7.91 8.43
C LEU A 107 -2.85 9.36 8.05
N LYS A 108 -2.52 9.77 6.84
CA LYS A 108 -3.15 10.95 6.26
C LYS A 108 -4.62 10.60 6.07
N VAL A 109 -5.44 10.96 7.05
CA VAL A 109 -6.90 10.90 6.92
C VAL A 109 -7.27 12.00 5.92
N GLU A 110 -7.46 11.61 4.67
CA GLU A 110 -8.03 12.52 3.68
C GLU A 110 -9.46 12.86 4.14
N PRO A 111 -9.82 14.15 4.29
CA PRO A 111 -11.16 14.52 4.72
C PRO A 111 -12.16 13.91 3.75
N ARG A 112 -13.10 13.11 4.26
CA ARG A 112 -14.21 12.59 3.47
C ARG A 112 -14.86 13.77 2.75
N ARG A 113 -14.73 13.84 1.42
CA ARG A 113 -15.57 14.75 0.62
C ARG A 113 -17.01 14.26 0.79
N MET A 114 -17.79 15.02 1.56
CA MET A 114 -19.26 14.89 1.59
C MET A 114 -19.83 15.41 0.28
#